data_AF-A0A932UNL2-F1
#
_entry.id   AF-A0A932UNL2-F1
#
_cell.length_a   1.000
_cell.length_b   1.000
_cell.length_c   1.000
_cell.angle_alpha   90.00
_cell.angle_beta   90.00
_cell.angle_gamma   90.00
#
_symmetry.space_group_name_H-M   'P 1'
#
loop_
_entity.id
_entity.type
_entity.pdbx_description
1 polymer ?
#
loop_
_entity_poly.entity_id
_entity_poly.type
_entity_poly.pdbx_seq_one_letter_code
_entity_poly.pdbx_strand_id
1 'polypeptide(L)'
;MPCAKTITAFAALTTLAFSGGAAQSRQAVTAVGHSTEESRREATVTFELSNGETRTISLRRGAVYLDGESVGAYRQGSEFDRAWRSLLSRAGDLSSHEFVLATRQLAEGNLSPETAAAWDRVTAGLPAVPPGTVVPPAPPMGPGPDAPAIAEIQVPDVNVDIGDITSEVRAAVAEARRAQAEARLVEGMRGGPSFAAGAVVVDIMSLLGTLVALASIGFGTVFFVPQRLEVVADTVAKSPVRAFFAGLFAQPLLLPALLTMVVGLILTVVGILVVPVAIVGFVLAVIASVLGGYLAVARVVGEIYVRRTGRQNLYTTGWATYRYLVYGLLGLLAIWIPALALQWIPGAGLALMLAAVVFTWIITTAGLGAVVLSRGGTRTTFGGKSAGLLSAEFSWTAPRTTVSTAETRRVQ
;
A
#
# COMPACT_ATOMS: atom_id res chain seq x y z
N MET A 1 10.00 -7.89 -52.37
CA MET A 1 10.63 -6.58 -52.72
C MET A 1 9.82 -6.00 -53.88
N PRO A 2 9.45 -4.70 -53.94
CA PRO A 2 9.88 -3.53 -53.15
C PRO A 2 8.85 -3.15 -52.04
N CYS A 3 9.24 -2.60 -50.88
CA CYS A 3 9.69 -1.22 -50.57
C CYS A 3 8.53 -0.20 -50.70
N ALA A 4 7.93 0.26 -49.60
CA ALA A 4 8.41 1.26 -48.63
C ALA A 4 7.84 2.67 -48.91
N LYS A 5 7.37 3.31 -47.83
CA LYS A 5 7.08 4.76 -47.60
C LYS A 5 5.61 5.12 -47.44
N THR A 6 5.20 5.28 -46.18
CA THR A 6 4.49 6.51 -45.73
C THR A 6 4.55 6.59 -44.20
N ILE A 7 5.65 7.17 -43.72
CA ILE A 7 5.72 7.93 -42.47
C ILE A 7 5.44 9.37 -42.90
N THR A 8 4.56 10.12 -42.20
CA THR A 8 4.73 11.51 -41.71
C THR A 8 3.38 12.10 -41.28
N ALA A 9 3.43 12.90 -40.21
CA ALA A 9 2.48 13.94 -39.78
C ALA A 9 1.30 13.51 -38.88
N PHE A 10 1.50 13.62 -37.55
CA PHE A 10 0.64 14.47 -36.71
C PHE A 10 1.39 14.81 -35.40
N ALA A 11 2.20 15.86 -35.48
CA ALA A 11 2.77 16.58 -34.34
C ALA A 11 2.60 18.08 -34.64
N ALA A 12 1.57 18.70 -34.06
CA ALA A 12 1.42 20.16 -33.94
C ALA A 12 0.20 20.46 -33.05
N LEU A 13 0.28 21.56 -32.29
CA LEU A 13 -0.65 22.08 -31.27
C LEU A 13 -0.64 21.26 -29.97
N THR A 14 -0.11 21.76 -28.85
CA THR A 14 -0.54 23.02 -28.23
C THR A 14 0.56 23.50 -27.28
N THR A 15 1.28 24.55 -27.65
CA THR A 15 2.19 25.29 -26.78
C THR A 15 1.60 26.69 -26.62
N LEU A 16 0.78 26.89 -25.59
CA LEU A 16 0.28 28.21 -25.21
C LEU A 16 1.13 28.71 -24.04
N ALA A 17 2.04 29.62 -24.38
CA ALA A 17 2.81 30.40 -23.42
C ALA A 17 1.87 31.42 -22.75
N PHE A 18 1.57 31.22 -21.47
CA PHE A 18 0.90 32.22 -20.63
C PHE A 18 1.98 32.98 -19.85
N SER A 19 2.46 34.08 -20.42
CA SER A 19 3.30 35.07 -19.72
C SER A 19 2.40 36.20 -19.23
N GLY A 20 1.65 35.92 -18.16
CA GLY A 20 0.86 36.91 -17.43
C GLY A 20 1.57 37.27 -16.14
N GLY A 21 2.29 38.40 -16.15
CA GLY A 21 2.75 39.06 -14.93
C GLY A 21 1.55 39.53 -14.12
N ALA A 22 1.22 38.79 -13.07
CA ALA A 22 0.39 39.26 -11.99
C ALA A 22 1.26 39.23 -10.74
N ALA A 23 1.26 40.32 -9.98
CA ALA A 23 1.62 40.30 -8.57
C ALA A 23 0.68 39.31 -7.90
N GLN A 24 1.09 38.05 -7.89
CA GLN A 24 0.36 36.94 -7.31
C GLN A 24 0.36 37.26 -5.82
N SER A 25 -0.80 37.70 -5.34
CA SER A 25 -1.11 37.70 -3.91
C SER A 25 -0.60 36.35 -3.41
N ARG A 26 0.50 36.35 -2.64
CA ARG A 26 1.01 35.14 -1.99
C ARG A 26 -0.13 34.66 -1.14
N GLN A 27 -0.97 33.78 -1.70
CA GLN A 27 -1.98 33.08 -0.94
C GLN A 27 -1.20 32.42 0.18
N ALA A 28 -1.54 32.79 1.42
CA ALA A 28 -0.85 32.28 2.58
C ALA A 28 -0.94 30.76 2.50
N VAL A 29 0.21 30.12 2.27
CA VAL A 29 0.29 28.67 2.22
C VAL A 29 -0.02 28.19 3.64
N THR A 30 -1.04 27.35 3.79
CA THR A 30 -1.51 26.84 5.08
C THR A 30 -1.21 25.35 5.19
N ALA A 31 -0.88 24.87 6.39
CA ALA A 31 -0.77 23.43 6.64
C ALA A 31 -2.16 22.80 6.63
N VAL A 32 -2.36 21.81 5.75
CA VAL A 32 -3.62 21.07 5.61
C VAL A 32 -3.56 19.76 6.39
N GLY A 33 -2.41 19.09 6.36
CA GLY A 33 -2.19 17.81 7.05
C GLY A 33 -0.84 17.78 7.77
N HIS A 34 -0.71 16.86 8.72
CA HIS A 34 0.58 16.53 9.32
C HIS A 34 0.65 15.04 9.65
N SER A 35 1.86 14.48 9.60
CA SER A 35 2.16 13.12 10.04
C SER A 35 3.43 13.12 10.88
N THR A 36 3.46 12.29 11.92
CA THR A 36 4.59 12.21 12.86
C THR A 36 5.15 10.80 12.90
N GLU A 37 6.47 10.68 12.91
CA GLU A 37 7.18 9.43 13.14
C GLU A 37 8.13 9.62 14.33
N GLU A 38 7.94 8.83 15.39
CA GLU A 38 8.78 8.88 16.58
C GLU A 38 9.53 7.55 16.79
N SER A 39 10.84 7.66 16.96
CA SER A 39 11.76 6.60 17.30
C SER A 39 12.65 7.02 18.46
N ARG A 40 13.33 6.06 19.10
CA ARG A 40 14.33 6.37 20.13
C ARG A 40 15.45 7.28 19.60
N ARG A 41 15.78 7.19 18.31
CA ARG A 41 16.92 7.89 17.69
C ARG A 41 16.55 9.02 16.74
N GLU A 42 15.27 9.12 16.37
CA GLU A 42 14.79 10.00 15.33
C GLU A 42 13.37 10.43 15.65
N ALA A 43 13.08 11.72 15.45
CA ALA A 43 11.79 12.33 15.73
C ALA A 43 11.46 13.26 14.55
N THR A 44 10.52 12.84 13.72
CA THR A 44 10.22 13.46 12.42
C THR A 44 8.76 13.90 12.36
N VAL A 45 8.52 15.09 11.82
CA VAL A 45 7.20 15.54 11.41
C VAL A 45 7.22 16.00 9.96
N THR A 46 6.19 15.61 9.22
CA THR A 46 5.97 16.02 7.83
C THR A 46 4.66 16.79 7.75
N PHE A 47 4.74 18.03 7.28
CA PHE A 47 3.60 18.90 7.01
C PHE A 47 3.22 18.82 5.54
N GLU A 48 1.93 18.65 5.27
CA GLU A 48 1.35 18.78 3.93
C GLU A 48 0.74 20.18 3.79
N LEU A 49 1.21 20.94 2.81
CA LEU A 49 0.83 22.32 2.58
C LEU A 49 -0.29 22.43 1.53
N SER A 50 -1.06 23.52 1.57
CA SER A 50 -2.18 23.75 0.65
C SER A 50 -1.79 23.88 -0.82
N ASN A 51 -0.51 24.15 -1.10
CA ASN A 51 0.06 24.18 -2.46
C ASN A 51 0.50 22.79 -2.96
N GLY A 52 0.32 21.73 -2.17
CA GLY A 52 0.77 20.37 -2.47
C GLY A 52 2.25 20.10 -2.17
N GLU A 53 2.99 21.08 -1.66
CA GLU A 53 4.36 20.86 -1.17
C GLU A 53 4.34 20.17 0.20
N THR A 54 5.41 19.43 0.49
CA THR A 54 5.64 18.83 1.81
C THR A 54 6.85 19.47 2.48
N ARG A 55 6.76 19.68 3.79
CA ARG A 55 7.88 20.17 4.61
C ARG A 55 8.17 19.19 5.72
N THR A 56 9.41 18.71 5.79
CA THR A 56 9.84 17.68 6.75
C THR A 56 10.83 18.27 7.74
N ILE A 57 10.51 18.20 9.02
CA ILE A 57 11.43 18.56 10.11
C ILE A 57 11.81 17.28 10.84
N SER A 58 13.10 16.98 10.93
CA SER A 58 13.57 15.81 11.66
C SER A 58 14.70 16.13 12.62
N LEU A 59 14.62 15.57 13.82
CA LEU A 59 15.68 15.58 14.82
C LEU A 59 16.29 14.19 14.86
N ARG A 60 17.54 14.05 14.39
CA ARG A 60 18.25 12.77 14.38
C ARG A 60 19.71 12.96 14.74
N ARG A 61 20.22 12.10 15.63
CA ARG A 61 21.65 12.07 16.05
C ARG A 61 22.21 13.43 16.49
N GLY A 62 21.41 14.24 17.19
CA GLY A 62 21.85 15.56 17.67
C GLY A 62 21.92 16.64 16.60
N ALA A 63 21.34 16.42 15.42
CA ALA A 63 21.18 17.44 14.38
C ALA A 63 19.70 17.64 14.01
N VAL A 64 19.35 18.89 13.71
CA VAL A 64 18.05 19.32 13.20
C VAL A 64 18.15 19.39 11.69
N TYR A 65 17.23 18.74 10.99
CA TYR A 65 17.15 18.73 9.54
C TYR A 65 15.83 19.33 9.07
N LEU A 66 15.87 20.14 8.02
CA LEU A 66 14.73 20.65 7.29
C LEU A 66 14.81 20.14 5.86
N ASP A 67 13.80 19.39 5.41
CA ASP A 67 13.73 18.78 4.08
C ASP A 67 14.99 17.94 3.74
N GLY A 68 15.57 17.32 4.77
CA GLY A 68 16.77 16.49 4.67
C GLY A 68 18.11 17.25 4.76
N GLU A 69 18.09 18.58 4.71
CA GLU A 69 19.27 19.44 4.88
C GLU A 69 19.52 19.74 6.36
N SER A 70 20.77 19.62 6.83
CA SER A 70 21.12 19.89 8.22
C SER A 70 21.15 21.39 8.50
N VAL A 71 20.20 21.88 9.29
CA VAL A 71 20.09 23.30 9.65
C VAL A 71 20.73 23.62 11.00
N GLY A 72 21.02 22.64 11.85
CA GLY A 72 21.80 22.91 13.05
C GLY A 72 21.97 21.71 13.97
N ALA A 73 22.54 21.96 15.15
CA ALA A 73 22.79 20.94 16.16
C ALA A 73 21.92 21.17 17.40
N TYR A 74 21.59 20.08 18.09
CA TYR A 74 20.96 20.07 19.40
C TYR A 74 21.60 18.98 20.25
N ARG A 75 21.58 19.16 21.58
CA ARG A 75 22.06 18.11 22.50
C ARG A 75 20.94 17.08 22.70
N GLN A 76 21.22 15.81 22.42
CA GLN A 76 20.26 14.73 22.66
C GLN A 76 19.89 14.67 24.16
N GLY A 77 18.61 14.52 24.48
CA GLY A 77 18.09 14.57 25.85
C GLY A 77 18.03 15.98 26.46
N SER A 78 18.31 17.03 25.70
CA SER A 78 18.09 18.41 26.15
C SER A 78 16.62 18.69 26.42
N GLU A 79 16.33 19.82 27.08
CA GLU A 79 14.96 20.30 27.27
C GLU A 79 14.23 20.48 25.93
N PHE A 80 14.92 20.95 24.90
CA PHE A 80 14.40 21.05 23.54
C PHE A 80 14.00 19.69 22.95
N ASP A 81 14.87 18.68 23.01
CA ASP A 81 14.57 17.32 22.50
C ASP A 81 13.36 16.72 23.23
N ARG A 82 13.30 16.87 24.55
CA ARG A 82 12.16 16.38 25.36
C ARG A 82 10.87 17.13 25.03
N ALA A 83 10.92 18.45 24.88
CA ALA A 83 9.76 19.25 24.55
C ALA A 83 9.28 18.98 23.11
N TRP A 84 10.20 18.77 22.16
CA TRP A 84 9.88 18.35 20.79
C TRP A 84 9.17 17.00 20.77
N ARG A 85 9.72 15.98 21.44
CA ARG A 85 9.08 14.66 21.53
C ARG A 85 7.73 14.70 22.24
N SER A 86 7.62 15.50 23.31
CA SER A 86 6.35 15.72 24.00
C SER A 86 5.32 16.39 23.08
N LEU A 87 5.74 17.32 22.21
CA LEU A 87 4.88 17.89 21.19
C LEU A 87 4.46 16.84 20.15
N LEU A 88 5.38 16.04 19.62
CA LEU A 88 5.06 14.95 18.68
C LEU A 88 4.08 13.93 19.28
N SER A 89 4.23 13.58 20.55
CA SER A 89 3.33 12.64 21.23
C SER A 89 1.89 13.13 21.36
N ARG A 90 1.68 14.46 21.31
CA ARG A 90 0.35 15.12 21.34
C ARG A 90 -0.16 15.50 19.95
N ALA A 91 0.57 15.19 18.88
CA ALA A 91 0.20 15.61 17.54
C ALA A 91 -1.19 15.11 17.13
N GLY A 92 -1.56 13.89 17.52
CA GLY A 92 -2.89 13.33 17.23
C GLY A 92 -4.06 14.06 17.89
N ASP A 93 -3.82 14.84 18.95
CA ASP A 93 -4.84 15.62 19.66
C ASP A 93 -4.96 17.06 19.13
N LEU A 94 -4.02 17.49 18.28
CA LEU A 94 -3.92 18.87 17.80
C LEU A 94 -4.31 18.96 16.33
N SER A 95 -5.03 20.01 15.95
CA SER A 95 -5.23 20.33 14.54
C SER A 95 -3.90 20.74 13.88
N SER A 96 -3.76 20.56 12.56
CA SER A 96 -2.55 20.98 11.82
C SER A 96 -2.17 22.45 12.08
N HIS A 97 -3.17 23.31 12.27
CA HIS A 97 -2.98 24.72 12.60
C HIS A 97 -2.42 24.93 14.03
N GLU A 98 -3.03 24.29 15.03
CA GLU A 98 -2.55 24.34 16.42
C GLU A 98 -1.15 23.72 16.56
N PHE A 99 -0.87 22.67 15.79
CA PHE A 99 0.42 22.02 15.80
C PHE A 99 1.53 22.91 15.23
N VAL A 100 1.26 23.64 14.14
CA VAL A 100 2.20 24.65 13.60
C VAL A 100 2.43 25.77 14.62
N LEU A 101 1.38 26.23 15.30
CA LEU A 101 1.50 27.24 16.38
C LEU A 101 2.34 26.72 17.55
N ALA A 102 2.06 25.52 18.04
CA ALA A 102 2.81 24.90 19.12
C ALA A 102 4.28 24.66 18.73
N THR A 103 4.54 24.29 17.47
CA THR A 103 5.90 24.17 16.91
C THR A 103 6.62 25.53 16.93
N ARG A 104 5.94 26.62 16.55
CA ARG A 104 6.52 27.98 16.61
C ARG A 104 6.77 28.42 18.06
N GLN A 105 5.85 28.16 18.98
CA GLN A 105 6.00 28.51 20.40
C GLN A 105 7.12 27.74 21.10
N LEU A 106 7.50 26.56 20.59
CA LEU A 106 8.66 25.82 21.11
C LEU A 106 9.96 26.64 21.03
N ALA A 107 10.03 27.61 20.11
CA ALA A 107 11.15 28.55 19.96
C ALA A 107 11.37 29.44 21.18
N GLU A 108 10.29 29.73 21.93
CA GLU A 108 10.28 30.75 22.98
C GLU A 108 10.86 30.23 24.31
N GLY A 109 11.21 28.94 24.39
CA GLY A 109 11.85 28.34 25.55
C GLY A 109 13.35 28.67 25.69
N ASN A 110 13.97 28.18 26.77
CA ASN A 110 15.41 28.30 27.04
C ASN A 110 16.26 27.46 26.06
N LEU A 111 16.26 27.83 24.77
CA LEU A 111 17.09 27.20 23.75
C LEU A 111 18.54 27.68 23.89
N SER A 112 19.49 26.79 23.60
CA SER A 112 20.88 27.21 23.41
C SER A 112 20.97 28.16 22.20
N PRO A 113 21.90 29.13 22.16
CA PRO A 113 22.00 30.09 21.05
C PRO A 113 22.12 29.42 19.67
N GLU A 114 22.85 28.30 19.59
CA GLU A 114 22.99 27.51 18.37
C GLU A 114 21.68 26.85 17.96
N THR A 115 20.94 26.29 18.93
CA THR A 115 19.63 25.67 18.68
C THR A 115 18.59 26.72 18.30
N ALA A 116 18.61 27.90 18.92
CA ALA A 116 17.73 29.02 18.56
C ALA A 116 17.94 29.44 17.10
N ALA A 117 19.20 29.66 16.68
CA ALA A 117 19.51 30.04 15.29
C ALA A 117 19.18 28.95 14.26
N ALA A 118 19.23 27.68 14.65
CA ALA A 118 18.77 26.57 13.82
C ALA A 118 17.23 26.57 13.71
N TRP A 119 16.56 26.82 14.82
CA TRP A 119 15.10 26.82 14.91
C TRP A 119 14.45 28.03 14.22
N ASP A 120 15.11 29.19 14.22
CA ASP A 120 14.69 30.36 13.43
C ASP A 120 14.65 30.02 11.93
N ARG A 121 15.63 29.24 11.44
CA ARG A 121 15.63 28.76 10.04
C ARG A 121 14.51 27.77 9.76
N VAL A 122 14.20 26.89 10.72
CA VAL A 122 13.06 25.97 10.61
C VAL A 122 11.74 26.73 10.58
N THR A 123 11.53 27.66 11.51
CA THR A 123 10.28 28.43 11.63
C THR A 123 10.07 29.43 10.48
N ALA A 124 11.15 29.92 9.87
CA ALA A 124 11.10 30.69 8.63
C ALA A 124 10.61 29.85 7.43
N GLY A 125 10.86 28.53 7.43
CA GLY A 125 10.37 27.60 6.42
C GLY A 125 8.94 27.11 6.64
N LEU A 126 8.36 27.33 7.83
CA LEU A 126 7.00 26.93 8.15
C LEU A 126 5.95 27.90 7.56
N PRO A 127 4.75 27.40 7.20
CA PRO A 127 3.66 28.24 6.71
C PRO A 127 3.31 29.34 7.72
N ALA A 128 3.03 30.54 7.22
CA ALA A 128 2.62 31.66 8.07
C ALA A 128 1.25 31.35 8.70
N VAL A 129 1.12 31.59 10.00
CA VAL A 129 -0.17 31.47 10.68
C VAL A 129 -0.90 32.81 10.52
N PRO A 130 -2.12 32.83 9.95
CA PRO A 130 -2.88 34.07 9.85
C PRO A 130 -3.13 34.65 11.24
N PRO A 131 -2.81 35.92 11.51
CA PRO A 131 -3.12 36.55 12.79
C PRO A 131 -4.65 36.65 12.93
N GLY A 132 -5.23 35.90 13.87
CA GLY A 132 -6.68 35.95 14.16
C GLY A 132 -7.34 34.62 14.52
N THR A 133 -6.69 33.48 14.27
CA THR A 133 -7.21 32.13 14.61
C THR A 133 -6.74 31.64 15.99
N VAL A 134 -6.75 32.53 16.99
CA VAL A 134 -6.71 32.08 18.38
C VAL A 134 -8.16 31.81 18.79
N VAL A 135 -8.60 30.56 18.65
CA VAL A 135 -9.84 30.13 19.32
C VAL A 135 -9.56 30.26 20.82
N PRO A 136 -10.29 31.11 21.57
CA PRO A 136 -10.09 31.22 23.01
C PRO A 136 -10.24 29.84 23.64
N PRO A 137 -9.38 29.44 24.59
CA PRO A 137 -9.59 28.22 25.35
C PRO A 137 -11.02 28.29 25.91
N ALA A 138 -11.85 27.30 25.56
CA ALA A 138 -13.21 27.23 26.05
C ALA A 138 -13.16 27.39 27.59
N PRO A 139 -13.91 28.34 28.17
CA PRO A 139 -13.86 28.59 29.59
C PRO A 139 -14.13 27.27 30.33
N PRO A 140 -13.42 26.97 31.43
CA PRO A 140 -13.71 25.79 32.23
C PRO A 140 -15.19 25.86 32.59
N MET A 141 -15.97 24.88 32.11
CA MET A 141 -17.35 24.70 32.56
C MET A 141 -17.27 24.50 34.07
N GLY A 142 -17.53 25.58 34.81
CA GLY A 142 -17.76 25.51 36.24
C GLY A 142 -18.97 24.60 36.50
N PRO A 143 -19.05 23.99 37.68
CA PRO A 143 -20.23 23.23 38.07
C PRO A 143 -21.41 24.21 38.10
N GLY A 144 -22.26 24.16 37.07
CA GLY A 144 -23.49 24.92 37.05
C GLY A 144 -24.35 24.48 38.23
N PRO A 145 -24.78 25.38 39.12
CA PRO A 145 -25.94 25.09 39.95
C PRO A 145 -27.12 24.89 39.01
N ASP A 146 -28.00 23.95 39.34
CA ASP A 146 -29.19 23.59 38.55
C ASP A 146 -28.96 22.47 37.52
N ALA A 147 -28.36 21.37 37.97
CA ALA A 147 -28.70 20.06 37.40
C ALA A 147 -30.11 19.69 37.90
N PRO A 148 -31.16 19.70 37.04
CA PRO A 148 -32.46 19.21 37.44
C PRO A 148 -32.32 17.73 37.83
N ALA A 149 -32.98 17.37 38.94
CA ALA A 149 -33.08 16.00 39.40
C ALA A 149 -33.37 15.07 38.21
N ILE A 150 -32.53 14.05 38.05
CA ILE A 150 -32.68 13.02 37.04
C ILE A 150 -34.01 12.33 37.34
N ALA A 151 -35.09 12.80 36.71
CA ALA A 151 -36.35 12.13 36.70
C ALA A 151 -36.10 10.77 36.06
N GLU A 152 -36.39 9.73 36.81
CA GLU A 152 -36.40 8.34 36.40
C GLU A 152 -37.04 8.25 35.00
N ILE A 153 -36.19 8.05 33.99
CA ILE A 153 -36.63 7.85 32.62
C ILE A 153 -37.36 6.52 32.64
N GLN A 154 -38.69 6.61 32.74
CA GLN A 154 -39.60 5.49 32.61
C GLN A 154 -39.48 5.02 31.16
N VAL A 155 -38.61 4.04 30.93
CA VAL A 155 -38.49 3.36 29.64
C VAL A 155 -39.84 2.68 29.40
N PRO A 156 -40.66 3.13 28.44
CA PRO A 156 -41.88 2.42 28.12
C PRO A 156 -41.48 1.01 27.71
N ASP A 157 -42.22 0.03 28.20
CA ASP A 157 -42.06 -1.38 27.85
C ASP A 157 -42.47 -1.55 26.38
N VAL A 158 -41.56 -1.18 25.47
CA VAL A 158 -41.73 -1.37 24.03
C VAL A 158 -41.46 -2.84 23.77
N ASN A 159 -42.49 -3.65 23.99
CA ASN A 159 -42.55 -5.01 23.48
C ASN A 159 -42.66 -4.95 21.95
N VAL A 160 -41.52 -4.70 21.30
CA VAL A 160 -41.39 -4.73 19.84
C VAL A 160 -41.63 -6.16 19.40
N ASP A 161 -42.77 -6.42 18.79
CA ASP A 161 -43.08 -7.71 18.19
C ASP A 161 -42.15 -7.93 16.99
N ILE A 162 -41.08 -8.69 17.23
CA ILE A 162 -40.04 -9.01 16.25
C ILE A 162 -40.63 -9.67 14.99
N GLY A 163 -41.82 -10.29 15.11
CA GLY A 163 -42.55 -10.84 13.97
C GLY A 163 -42.90 -9.80 12.92
N ASP A 164 -43.37 -8.62 13.33
CA ASP A 164 -43.92 -7.62 12.41
C ASP A 164 -42.81 -6.94 11.59
N ILE A 165 -41.67 -6.66 12.23
CA ILE A 165 -40.46 -6.14 11.57
C ILE A 165 -39.95 -7.12 10.51
N THR A 166 -39.99 -8.43 10.77
CA THR A 166 -39.50 -9.42 9.79
C THR A 166 -40.39 -9.57 8.56
N SER A 167 -41.71 -9.37 8.67
CA SER A 167 -42.62 -9.35 7.51
C SER A 167 -42.43 -8.11 6.64
N GLU A 168 -42.25 -6.94 7.25
CA GLU A 168 -42.10 -5.67 6.54
C GLU A 168 -40.78 -5.63 5.76
N VAL A 169 -39.68 -6.09 6.39
CA VAL A 169 -38.38 -6.23 5.72
C VAL A 169 -38.44 -7.24 4.57
N ARG A 170 -39.15 -8.36 4.73
CA ARG A 170 -39.27 -9.38 3.68
C ARG A 170 -40.09 -8.86 2.49
N ALA A 171 -41.13 -8.05 2.74
CA ALA A 171 -41.92 -7.39 1.70
C ALA A 171 -41.08 -6.36 0.93
N ALA A 172 -40.35 -5.48 1.64
CA ALA A 172 -39.48 -4.48 1.03
C ALA A 172 -38.36 -5.11 0.18
N VAL A 173 -37.77 -6.22 0.63
CA VAL A 173 -36.75 -6.96 -0.14
C VAL A 173 -37.35 -7.62 -1.37
N ALA A 174 -38.57 -8.13 -1.31
CA ALA A 174 -39.25 -8.73 -2.46
C ALA A 174 -39.57 -7.67 -3.53
N GLU A 175 -39.97 -6.48 -3.12
CA GLU A 175 -40.25 -5.35 -4.00
C GLU A 175 -38.97 -4.81 -4.68
N ALA A 176 -37.88 -4.66 -3.92
CA ALA A 176 -36.59 -4.28 -4.47
C ALA A 176 -36.06 -5.28 -5.51
N ARG A 177 -36.27 -6.59 -5.29
CA ARG A 177 -35.89 -7.63 -6.26
C ARG A 177 -36.71 -7.58 -7.54
N ARG A 178 -38.00 -7.25 -7.46
CA ARG A 178 -38.85 -7.08 -8.66
C ARG A 178 -38.42 -5.85 -9.47
N ALA A 179 -38.16 -4.73 -8.81
CA ALA A 179 -37.66 -3.52 -9.46
C ALA A 179 -36.30 -3.76 -10.16
N GLN A 180 -35.39 -4.53 -9.54
CA GLN A 180 -34.12 -4.91 -10.18
C GLN A 180 -34.30 -5.85 -11.38
N ALA A 181 -35.27 -6.78 -11.33
CA ALA A 181 -35.55 -7.68 -12.44
C ALA A 181 -36.09 -6.93 -13.66
N GLU A 182 -37.00 -5.97 -13.44
CA GLU A 182 -37.54 -5.11 -14.50
C GLU A 182 -36.45 -4.21 -15.10
N ALA A 183 -35.59 -3.62 -14.27
CA ALA A 183 -34.46 -2.81 -14.74
C ALA A 183 -33.53 -3.62 -15.68
N ARG A 184 -33.19 -4.87 -15.32
CA ARG A 184 -32.35 -5.74 -16.17
C ARG A 184 -33.00 -6.10 -17.52
N LEU A 185 -34.32 -6.26 -17.56
CA LEU A 185 -35.03 -6.54 -18.81
C LEU A 185 -35.07 -5.31 -19.74
N VAL A 186 -35.20 -4.11 -19.17
CA VAL A 186 -35.15 -2.85 -19.92
C VAL A 186 -33.73 -2.55 -20.42
N GLU A 187 -32.70 -2.87 -19.63
CA GLU A 187 -31.29 -2.77 -20.01
C GLU A 187 -30.96 -3.72 -21.18
N GLY A 188 -31.47 -4.95 -21.14
CA GLY A 188 -31.28 -5.95 -22.20
C GLY A 188 -31.94 -5.58 -23.54
N MET A 189 -33.00 -4.77 -23.53
CA MET A 189 -33.67 -4.31 -24.75
C MET A 189 -33.05 -3.05 -25.39
N ARG A 190 -32.21 -2.30 -24.67
CA ARG A 190 -31.57 -1.06 -25.18
C ARG A 190 -30.18 -1.27 -25.82
N GLY A 191 -29.66 -2.49 -25.83
CA GLY A 191 -28.33 -2.82 -26.37
C GLY A 191 -28.24 -2.83 -27.90
N GLY A 192 -28.29 -1.66 -28.53
CA GLY A 192 -27.87 -1.50 -29.93
C GLY A 192 -26.33 -1.52 -30.09
N PRO A 193 -25.79 -1.91 -31.26
CA PRO A 193 -24.34 -2.11 -31.50
C PRO A 193 -23.47 -0.86 -31.32
N SER A 194 -24.06 0.33 -31.28
CA SER A 194 -23.35 1.60 -31.04
C SER A 194 -22.94 1.82 -29.57
N PHE A 195 -23.50 1.10 -28.61
CA PHE A 195 -23.11 1.17 -27.19
C PHE A 195 -21.90 0.29 -26.83
N ALA A 196 -21.47 -0.60 -27.72
CA ALA A 196 -20.34 -1.52 -27.46
C ALA A 196 -19.00 -0.78 -27.27
N ALA A 197 -18.80 0.35 -27.97
CA ALA A 197 -17.55 1.11 -27.85
C ALA A 197 -17.40 1.78 -26.47
N GLY A 198 -18.50 2.30 -25.91
CA GLY A 198 -18.49 2.90 -24.57
C GLY A 198 -18.21 1.88 -23.47
N ALA A 199 -18.82 0.69 -23.57
CA ALA A 199 -18.58 -0.41 -22.63
C ALA A 199 -17.12 -0.86 -22.61
N VAL A 200 -16.50 -1.06 -23.80
CA VAL A 200 -15.08 -1.44 -23.91
C VAL A 200 -14.16 -0.41 -23.23
N VAL A 201 -14.44 0.90 -23.37
CA VAL A 201 -13.63 1.93 -22.72
C VAL A 201 -13.74 1.84 -21.19
N VAL A 202 -14.93 1.65 -20.65
CA VAL A 202 -15.14 1.47 -19.20
C VAL A 202 -14.43 0.22 -18.69
N ASP A 203 -14.51 -0.90 -19.42
CA ASP A 203 -13.83 -2.15 -19.07
C ASP A 203 -12.30 -1.98 -19.08
N ILE A 204 -11.75 -1.27 -20.07
CA ILE A 204 -10.32 -0.95 -20.13
C ILE A 204 -9.91 -0.05 -18.95
N MET A 205 -10.72 0.96 -18.61
CA MET A 205 -10.46 1.82 -17.44
C MET A 205 -10.49 1.02 -16.13
N SER A 206 -11.41 0.05 -16.00
CA SER A 206 -11.48 -0.86 -14.86
C SER A 206 -10.25 -1.76 -14.76
N LEU A 207 -9.77 -2.32 -15.88
CA LEU A 207 -8.51 -3.06 -15.93
C LEU A 207 -7.32 -2.16 -15.53
N LEU A 208 -7.29 -0.92 -16.02
CA LEU A 208 -6.21 0.01 -15.70
C LEU A 208 -6.23 0.42 -14.22
N GLY A 209 -7.42 0.63 -13.64
CA GLY A 209 -7.58 0.85 -12.21
C GLY A 209 -7.12 -0.35 -11.38
N THR A 210 -7.47 -1.57 -11.82
CA THR A 210 -7.00 -2.81 -11.20
C THR A 210 -5.48 -2.96 -11.30
N LEU A 211 -4.89 -2.61 -12.45
CA LEU A 211 -3.44 -2.58 -12.63
C LEU A 211 -2.78 -1.63 -11.63
N VAL A 212 -3.27 -0.40 -11.51
CA VAL A 212 -2.72 0.62 -10.61
C VAL A 212 -2.87 0.19 -9.15
N ALA A 213 -4.01 -0.38 -8.77
CA ALA A 213 -4.24 -0.90 -7.43
C ALA A 213 -3.26 -2.04 -7.09
N LEU A 214 -3.12 -3.05 -7.97
CA LEU A 214 -2.20 -4.16 -7.77
C LEU A 214 -0.73 -3.71 -7.80
N ALA A 215 -0.38 -2.75 -8.67
CA ALA A 215 0.97 -2.18 -8.72
C ALA A 215 1.29 -1.43 -7.42
N SER A 216 0.33 -0.69 -6.86
CA SER A 216 0.50 0.03 -5.58
C SER A 216 0.69 -0.94 -4.41
N ILE A 217 -0.13 -1.99 -4.34
CA ILE A 217 0.02 -3.06 -3.34
C ILE A 217 1.36 -3.80 -3.54
N GLY A 218 1.71 -4.10 -4.78
CA GLY A 218 2.98 -4.71 -5.17
C GLY A 218 4.19 -3.88 -4.76
N PHE A 219 4.11 -2.56 -4.96
CA PHE A 219 5.14 -1.62 -4.54
C PHE A 219 5.28 -1.60 -3.01
N GLY A 220 4.16 -1.46 -2.29
CA GLY A 220 4.17 -1.49 -0.82
C GLY A 220 4.76 -2.78 -0.26
N THR A 221 4.36 -3.94 -0.80
CA THR A 221 4.89 -5.24 -0.34
C THR A 221 6.38 -5.42 -0.62
N VAL A 222 6.88 -4.98 -1.79
CA VAL A 222 8.32 -5.00 -2.11
C VAL A 222 9.11 -4.06 -1.20
N PHE A 223 8.54 -2.90 -0.85
CA PHE A 223 9.19 -1.93 0.04
C PHE A 223 9.31 -2.45 1.47
N PHE A 224 8.23 -2.98 2.04
CA PHE A 224 8.22 -3.43 3.44
C PHE A 224 8.88 -4.80 3.63
N VAL A 225 8.84 -5.68 2.63
CA VAL A 225 9.22 -7.09 2.82
C VAL A 225 9.94 -7.70 1.60
N PRO A 226 11.05 -7.10 1.13
CA PRO A 226 11.71 -7.49 -0.13
C PRO A 226 12.19 -8.95 -0.12
N GLN A 227 12.78 -9.39 0.99
CA GLN A 227 13.36 -10.75 1.11
C GLN A 227 12.31 -11.86 1.02
N ARG A 228 11.10 -11.65 1.57
CA ARG A 228 10.08 -12.71 1.59
C ARG A 228 9.46 -12.94 0.22
N LEU A 229 9.25 -11.87 -0.54
CA LEU A 229 8.74 -11.97 -1.91
C LEU A 229 9.73 -12.67 -2.84
N GLU A 230 11.04 -12.46 -2.64
CA GLU A 230 12.08 -13.13 -3.42
C GLU A 230 12.06 -14.64 -3.21
N VAL A 231 11.96 -15.10 -1.97
CA VAL A 231 11.89 -16.53 -1.66
C VAL A 231 10.63 -17.17 -2.28
N VAL A 232 9.49 -16.48 -2.23
CA VAL A 232 8.23 -16.97 -2.82
C VAL A 232 8.34 -17.03 -4.35
N ALA A 233 8.86 -15.97 -4.98
CA ALA A 233 9.06 -15.91 -6.43
C ALA A 233 10.00 -17.02 -6.92
N ASP A 234 11.13 -17.23 -6.22
CA ASP A 234 12.06 -18.33 -6.50
C ASP A 234 11.39 -19.70 -6.41
N THR A 235 10.48 -19.88 -5.46
CA THR A 235 9.75 -21.14 -5.25
C THR A 235 8.80 -21.44 -6.42
N VAL A 236 8.06 -20.42 -6.89
CA VAL A 236 7.21 -20.52 -8.08
C VAL A 236 8.05 -20.84 -9.31
N ALA A 237 9.17 -20.12 -9.52
CA ALA A 237 10.00 -20.27 -10.71
C ALA A 237 10.66 -21.65 -10.81
N LYS A 238 11.10 -22.22 -9.68
CA LYS A 238 11.79 -23.53 -9.65
C LYS A 238 10.84 -24.71 -9.77
N SER A 239 9.62 -24.61 -9.23
CA SER A 239 8.71 -25.75 -9.16
C SER A 239 7.23 -25.34 -9.28
N PRO A 240 6.81 -24.79 -10.42
CA PRO A 240 5.47 -24.22 -10.59
C PRO A 240 4.35 -25.25 -10.39
N VAL A 241 4.56 -26.48 -10.86
CA VAL A 241 3.59 -27.58 -10.69
C VAL A 241 3.42 -27.96 -9.22
N ARG A 242 4.52 -28.03 -8.45
CA ARG A 242 4.45 -28.34 -7.00
C ARG A 242 3.78 -27.20 -6.23
N ALA A 243 4.08 -25.96 -6.59
CA ALA A 243 3.42 -24.79 -6.03
C ALA A 243 1.92 -24.78 -6.34
N PHE A 244 1.51 -25.08 -7.58
CA PHE A 244 0.11 -25.22 -7.96
C PHE A 244 -0.63 -26.26 -7.11
N PHE A 245 -0.12 -27.50 -7.03
CA PHE A 245 -0.75 -28.53 -6.22
C PHE A 245 -0.78 -28.18 -4.73
N ALA A 246 0.29 -27.59 -4.19
CA ALA A 246 0.30 -27.13 -2.80
C ALA A 246 -0.80 -26.09 -2.53
N GLY A 247 -1.02 -25.17 -3.46
CA GLY A 247 -2.10 -24.17 -3.35
C GLY A 247 -3.49 -24.79 -3.50
N LEU A 248 -3.64 -25.75 -4.41
CA LEU A 248 -4.89 -26.47 -4.62
C LEU A 248 -5.30 -27.24 -3.36
N PHE A 249 -4.34 -27.88 -2.67
CA PHE A 249 -4.59 -28.53 -1.39
C PHE A 249 -4.78 -27.55 -0.23
N ALA A 250 -4.22 -26.34 -0.31
CA ALA A 250 -4.41 -25.32 0.72
C ALA A 250 -5.84 -24.77 0.76
N GLN A 251 -6.52 -24.66 -0.38
CA GLN A 251 -7.91 -24.16 -0.47
C GLN A 251 -8.90 -24.92 0.44
N PRO A 252 -9.05 -26.26 0.36
CA PRO A 252 -9.93 -27.00 1.26
C PRO A 252 -9.37 -27.07 2.69
N LEU A 253 -8.06 -26.90 2.89
CA LEU A 253 -7.42 -26.97 4.21
C LEU A 253 -7.55 -25.66 5.01
N LEU A 254 -7.92 -24.55 4.36
CA LEU A 254 -8.17 -23.26 5.02
C LEU A 254 -9.34 -23.32 6.00
N LEU A 255 -10.44 -24.00 5.63
CA LEU A 255 -11.61 -24.17 6.50
C LEU A 255 -11.29 -24.94 7.79
N PRO A 256 -10.69 -26.15 7.75
CA PRO A 256 -10.32 -26.86 8.97
C PRO A 256 -9.22 -26.13 9.75
N ALA A 257 -8.29 -25.42 9.10
CA ALA A 257 -7.32 -24.58 9.80
C ALA A 257 -7.98 -23.46 10.61
N LEU A 258 -8.96 -22.76 10.02
CA LEU A 258 -9.75 -21.75 10.74
C LEU A 258 -10.55 -22.39 11.87
N LEU A 259 -11.22 -23.52 11.63
CA LEU A 259 -12.01 -24.22 12.64
C LEU A 259 -11.14 -24.64 13.83
N THR A 260 -10.00 -25.28 13.57
CA THR A 260 -9.05 -25.70 14.62
C THR A 260 -8.47 -24.52 15.39
N MET A 261 -8.16 -23.40 14.70
CA MET A 261 -7.74 -22.16 15.36
C MET A 261 -8.83 -21.63 16.29
N VAL A 262 -10.08 -21.54 15.82
CA VAL A 262 -11.21 -21.03 16.59
C VAL A 262 -11.53 -21.95 17.76
N VAL A 263 -11.58 -23.26 17.56
CA VAL A 263 -11.80 -24.25 18.63
C VAL A 263 -10.70 -24.17 19.69
N GLY A 264 -9.43 -24.11 19.28
CA GLY A 264 -8.31 -23.95 20.21
C GLY A 264 -8.41 -22.67 21.04
N LEU A 265 -8.91 -21.59 20.44
CA LEU A 265 -9.09 -20.32 21.10
C LEU A 265 -10.30 -20.31 22.06
N ILE A 266 -11.43 -20.90 21.65
CA ILE A 266 -12.64 -21.07 22.49
C ILE A 266 -12.35 -21.92 23.74
N LEU A 267 -11.45 -22.89 23.66
CA LEU A 267 -11.05 -23.71 24.82
C LEU A 267 -10.30 -22.93 25.91
N THR A 268 -9.94 -21.67 25.67
CA THR A 268 -9.28 -20.81 26.66
C THR A 268 -10.19 -19.65 27.07
N VAL A 269 -10.20 -19.31 28.36
CA VAL A 269 -11.02 -18.20 28.90
C VAL A 269 -10.66 -16.87 28.21
N VAL A 270 -9.37 -16.60 28.04
CA VAL A 270 -8.88 -15.41 27.33
C VAL A 270 -9.23 -15.47 25.85
N GLY A 271 -9.18 -16.65 25.24
CA GLY A 271 -9.36 -16.79 23.80
C GLY A 271 -10.76 -16.46 23.34
N ILE A 272 -11.81 -16.70 24.13
CA ILE A 272 -13.19 -16.30 23.77
C ILE A 272 -13.26 -14.80 23.41
N LEU A 273 -12.56 -13.93 24.14
CA LEU A 273 -12.48 -12.50 23.80
C LEU A 273 -11.69 -12.22 22.51
N VAL A 274 -10.71 -13.06 22.17
CA VAL A 274 -9.80 -12.89 21.03
C VAL A 274 -10.39 -13.46 19.72
N VAL A 275 -11.41 -14.32 19.77
CA VAL A 275 -12.04 -14.95 18.59
C VAL A 275 -12.33 -13.96 17.45
N PRO A 276 -13.03 -12.83 17.64
CA PRO A 276 -13.33 -11.92 16.53
C PRO A 276 -12.05 -11.35 15.90
N VAL A 277 -11.07 -10.97 16.73
CA VAL A 277 -9.78 -10.45 16.26
C VAL A 277 -9.01 -11.53 15.48
N ALA A 278 -9.02 -12.77 15.96
CA ALA A 278 -8.34 -13.89 15.31
C ALA A 278 -8.98 -14.24 13.95
N ILE A 279 -10.30 -14.21 13.83
CA ILE A 279 -11.01 -14.42 12.55
C ILE A 279 -10.59 -13.34 11.54
N VAL A 280 -10.62 -12.07 11.93
CA VAL A 280 -10.20 -10.95 11.06
C VAL A 280 -8.73 -11.11 10.68
N GLY A 281 -7.85 -11.41 11.64
CA GLY A 281 -6.43 -11.65 11.40
C GLY A 281 -6.19 -12.82 10.44
N PHE A 282 -6.94 -13.90 10.57
CA PHE A 282 -6.87 -15.04 9.66
C PHE A 282 -7.30 -14.66 8.23
N VAL A 283 -8.42 -13.96 8.07
CA VAL A 283 -8.89 -13.49 6.76
C VAL A 283 -7.86 -12.56 6.11
N LEU A 284 -7.31 -11.61 6.87
CA LEU A 284 -6.26 -10.72 6.37
C LEU A 284 -5.00 -11.50 5.98
N ALA A 285 -4.61 -12.53 6.74
CA ALA A 285 -3.49 -13.39 6.40
C ALA A 285 -3.73 -14.18 5.10
N VAL A 286 -4.95 -14.68 4.87
CA VAL A 286 -5.33 -15.34 3.61
C VAL A 286 -5.27 -14.36 2.45
N ILE A 287 -5.84 -13.17 2.59
CA ILE A 287 -5.79 -12.12 1.55
C ILE A 287 -4.34 -11.74 1.23
N ALA A 288 -3.52 -11.51 2.25
CA ALA A 288 -2.10 -11.20 2.09
C ALA A 288 -1.34 -12.34 1.41
N SER A 289 -1.65 -13.60 1.73
CA SER A 289 -1.05 -14.77 1.09
C SER A 289 -1.45 -14.89 -0.39
N VAL A 290 -2.71 -14.61 -0.72
CA VAL A 290 -3.20 -14.63 -2.11
C VAL A 290 -2.54 -13.52 -2.92
N LEU A 291 -2.57 -12.28 -2.42
CA LEU A 291 -1.98 -11.12 -3.08
C LEU A 291 -0.45 -11.26 -3.21
N GLY A 292 0.24 -11.62 -2.14
CA GLY A 292 1.68 -11.84 -2.15
C GLY A 292 2.10 -12.97 -3.09
N GLY A 293 1.31 -14.05 -3.14
CA GLY A 293 1.50 -15.14 -4.09
C GLY A 293 1.33 -14.69 -5.54
N TYR A 294 0.26 -13.94 -5.85
CA TYR A 294 0.02 -13.41 -7.19
C TYR A 294 1.14 -12.47 -7.65
N LEU A 295 1.59 -11.56 -6.78
CA LEU A 295 2.69 -10.63 -7.05
C LEU A 295 4.02 -11.37 -7.28
N ALA A 296 4.27 -12.45 -6.55
CA ALA A 296 5.44 -13.28 -6.76
C ALA A 296 5.42 -13.93 -8.17
N VAL A 297 4.27 -14.45 -8.61
CA VAL A 297 4.12 -14.98 -9.98
C VAL A 297 4.31 -13.87 -11.01
N ALA A 298 3.74 -12.68 -10.80
CA ALA A 298 3.92 -11.53 -11.68
C ALA A 298 5.40 -11.21 -11.89
N ARG A 299 6.18 -11.12 -10.80
CA ARG A 299 7.63 -10.88 -10.89
C ARG A 299 8.35 -11.93 -11.74
N VAL A 300 8.03 -13.22 -11.56
CA VAL A 300 8.61 -14.32 -12.36
C VAL A 300 8.25 -14.19 -13.84
N VAL A 301 7.00 -13.88 -14.16
CA VAL A 301 6.55 -13.67 -15.55
C VAL A 301 7.27 -12.49 -16.19
N GLY A 302 7.42 -11.38 -15.46
CA GLY A 302 8.16 -10.21 -15.93
C GLY A 302 9.65 -10.49 -16.15
N GLU A 303 10.26 -11.32 -15.30
CA GLU A 303 11.64 -11.77 -15.50
C GLU A 303 11.80 -12.60 -16.78
N ILE A 304 10.88 -13.54 -17.05
CA ILE A 304 10.88 -14.34 -18.28
C ILE A 304 10.75 -13.44 -19.51
N TYR A 305 9.86 -12.45 -19.45
CA TYR A 305 9.62 -11.52 -20.56
C TYR A 305 10.88 -10.70 -20.87
N VAL A 306 11.49 -10.11 -19.84
CA VAL A 306 12.68 -9.26 -20.01
C VAL A 306 13.92 -10.07 -20.40
N ARG A 307 14.07 -11.31 -19.92
CA ARG A 307 15.14 -12.23 -20.34
C ARG A 307 15.10 -12.51 -21.85
N ARG A 308 13.91 -12.64 -22.46
CA ARG A 308 13.75 -12.86 -23.91
C ARG A 308 14.18 -11.66 -24.75
N THR A 309 14.09 -10.44 -24.22
CA THR A 309 14.44 -9.21 -24.97
C THR A 309 15.96 -8.95 -25.06
N GLY A 310 16.81 -9.84 -24.51
CA GLY A 310 18.26 -9.83 -24.78
C GLY A 310 19.08 -8.71 -24.13
N ARG A 311 18.49 -7.83 -23.32
CA ARG A 311 19.20 -6.70 -22.67
C ARG A 311 19.90 -7.09 -21.36
N GLN A 312 20.68 -8.17 -21.36
CA GLN A 312 21.26 -8.84 -20.17
C GLN A 312 22.22 -8.02 -19.28
N ASN A 313 22.75 -6.89 -19.77
CA ASN A 313 23.90 -6.22 -19.12
C ASN A 313 23.59 -4.93 -18.33
N LEU A 314 22.33 -4.55 -18.12
CA LEU A 314 21.97 -3.34 -17.33
C LEU A 314 21.38 -3.65 -15.94
N TYR A 315 21.58 -4.85 -15.41
CA TYR A 315 20.70 -5.43 -14.37
C TYR A 315 21.18 -5.37 -12.91
N THR A 316 22.10 -4.49 -12.53
CA THR A 316 22.61 -4.47 -11.14
C THR A 316 22.02 -3.38 -10.24
N THR A 317 21.16 -2.49 -10.75
CA THR A 317 20.58 -1.42 -9.93
C THR A 317 19.21 -1.82 -9.39
N GLY A 318 18.95 -1.61 -8.08
CA GLY A 318 17.71 -2.01 -7.39
C GLY A 318 16.39 -1.55 -8.03
N TRP A 319 16.46 -0.57 -8.94
CA TRP A 319 15.32 -0.11 -9.74
C TRP A 319 14.82 -1.15 -10.76
N ALA A 320 15.64 -2.13 -11.14
CA ALA A 320 15.27 -3.21 -12.05
C ALA A 320 14.17 -4.12 -11.48
N THR A 321 14.15 -4.33 -10.15
CA THR A 321 13.16 -5.19 -9.49
C THR A 321 11.73 -4.72 -9.70
N TYR A 322 11.51 -3.40 -9.65
CA TYR A 322 10.19 -2.79 -9.88
C TYR A 322 9.73 -2.96 -11.33
N ARG A 323 10.64 -2.82 -12.29
CA ARG A 323 10.32 -3.02 -13.72
C ARG A 323 9.82 -4.43 -13.99
N TYR A 324 10.45 -5.46 -13.41
CA TYR A 324 9.98 -6.84 -13.60
C TYR A 324 8.57 -7.04 -13.07
N LEU A 325 8.27 -6.49 -11.89
CA LEU A 325 6.92 -6.59 -11.32
C LEU A 325 5.88 -5.94 -12.23
N VAL A 326 6.14 -4.71 -12.72
CA VAL A 326 5.22 -3.98 -13.58
C VAL A 326 5.01 -4.69 -14.92
N TYR A 327 6.08 -5.16 -15.59
CA TYR A 327 5.94 -5.92 -16.84
C TYR A 327 5.23 -7.25 -16.63
N GLY A 328 5.45 -7.89 -15.48
CA GLY A 328 4.73 -9.08 -15.06
C GLY A 328 3.24 -8.86 -14.92
N LEU A 329 2.85 -7.83 -14.17
CA LEU A 329 1.46 -7.41 -14.00
C LEU A 329 0.80 -7.06 -15.33
N LEU A 330 1.48 -6.29 -16.18
CA LEU A 330 1.00 -5.99 -17.54
C LEU A 330 0.81 -7.26 -18.36
N GLY A 331 1.75 -8.21 -18.30
CA GLY A 331 1.65 -9.48 -19.01
C GLY A 331 0.48 -10.34 -18.51
N LEU A 332 0.25 -10.36 -17.19
CA LEU A 332 -0.88 -11.06 -16.58
C LEU A 332 -2.22 -10.42 -16.93
N LEU A 333 -2.32 -9.08 -16.92
CA LEU A 333 -3.54 -8.38 -17.29
C LEU A 333 -3.80 -8.42 -18.81
N ALA A 334 -2.75 -8.47 -19.63
CA ALA A 334 -2.89 -8.52 -21.08
C ALA A 334 -3.70 -9.73 -21.56
N ILE A 335 -3.81 -10.81 -20.77
CA ILE A 335 -4.67 -11.95 -21.09
C ILE A 335 -6.16 -11.59 -21.16
N TRP A 336 -6.57 -10.51 -20.49
CA TRP A 336 -7.96 -10.04 -20.50
C TRP A 336 -8.28 -9.21 -21.75
N ILE A 337 -7.27 -8.68 -22.45
CA ILE A 337 -7.48 -7.80 -23.63
C ILE A 337 -8.24 -8.54 -24.74
N PRO A 338 -7.88 -9.78 -25.16
CA PRO A 338 -8.66 -10.52 -26.14
C PRO A 338 -10.09 -10.81 -25.68
N ALA A 339 -10.30 -11.11 -24.40
CA ALA A 339 -11.62 -11.39 -23.86
C ALA A 339 -12.55 -10.17 -23.96
N LEU A 340 -12.02 -8.99 -23.62
CA LEU A 340 -12.75 -7.72 -23.75
C LEU A 340 -12.92 -7.29 -25.21
N ALA A 341 -11.91 -7.50 -26.05
CA ALA A 341 -11.98 -7.13 -27.46
C ALA A 341 -13.03 -7.97 -28.20
N LEU A 342 -13.15 -9.27 -27.93
CA LEU A 342 -14.10 -10.14 -28.63
C LEU A 342 -15.49 -10.22 -27.95
N GLN A 343 -15.80 -9.35 -26.99
CA GLN A 343 -17.09 -9.41 -26.29
C GLN A 343 -18.31 -9.16 -27.20
N TRP A 344 -18.11 -8.49 -28.34
CA TRP A 344 -19.18 -8.29 -29.33
C TRP A 344 -19.58 -9.58 -30.06
N ILE A 345 -18.75 -10.63 -30.03
CA ILE A 345 -19.06 -11.93 -30.65
C ILE A 345 -19.67 -12.84 -29.57
N PRO A 346 -20.98 -13.15 -29.63
CA PRO A 346 -21.58 -14.10 -28.71
C PRO A 346 -20.87 -15.46 -28.82
N GLY A 347 -20.58 -16.07 -27.67
CA GLY A 347 -19.83 -17.34 -27.58
C GLY A 347 -18.32 -17.17 -27.49
N ALA A 348 -17.68 -16.42 -28.41
CA ALA A 348 -16.22 -16.24 -28.39
C ALA A 348 -15.76 -15.39 -27.18
N GLY A 349 -16.47 -14.29 -26.90
CA GLY A 349 -16.19 -13.46 -25.72
C GLY A 349 -16.31 -14.24 -24.41
N LEU A 350 -17.36 -15.06 -24.27
CA LEU A 350 -17.58 -15.89 -23.09
C LEU A 350 -16.51 -16.97 -22.94
N ALA A 351 -16.14 -17.65 -24.04
CA ALA A 351 -15.06 -18.64 -24.02
C ALA A 351 -13.72 -18.02 -23.58
N LEU A 352 -13.37 -16.84 -24.10
CA LEU A 352 -12.15 -16.13 -23.72
C LEU A 352 -12.20 -15.59 -22.29
N MET A 353 -13.36 -15.13 -21.82
CA MET A 353 -13.55 -14.71 -20.44
C MET A 353 -13.36 -15.90 -19.48
N LEU A 354 -13.98 -17.05 -19.77
CA LEU A 354 -13.78 -18.27 -19.00
C LEU A 354 -12.31 -18.70 -19.00
N ALA A 355 -11.64 -18.64 -20.15
CA ALA A 355 -10.21 -18.95 -20.24
C ALA A 355 -9.36 -18.00 -19.39
N ALA A 356 -9.62 -16.69 -19.43
CA ALA A 356 -8.92 -15.69 -18.62
C ALA A 356 -9.17 -15.88 -17.11
N VAL A 357 -10.41 -16.20 -16.72
CA VAL A 357 -10.78 -16.54 -15.33
C VAL A 357 -10.03 -17.79 -14.85
N VAL A 358 -10.06 -18.87 -15.63
CA VAL A 358 -9.37 -20.12 -15.31
C VAL A 358 -7.87 -19.89 -15.20
N PHE A 359 -7.28 -19.15 -16.14
CA PHE A 359 -5.85 -18.82 -16.09
C PHE A 359 -5.49 -18.00 -14.85
N THR A 360 -6.28 -16.98 -14.53
CA THR A 360 -6.09 -16.16 -13.33
C THR A 360 -6.21 -17.01 -12.06
N TRP A 361 -7.18 -17.93 -12.02
CA TRP A 361 -7.36 -18.86 -10.91
C TRP A 361 -6.16 -19.82 -10.75
N ILE A 362 -5.64 -20.39 -11.85
CA ILE A 362 -4.45 -21.26 -11.84
C ILE A 362 -3.25 -20.50 -11.28
N ILE A 363 -3.02 -19.28 -11.76
CA ILE A 363 -1.90 -18.43 -11.32
C ILE A 363 -2.02 -18.06 -9.85
N THR A 364 -3.21 -17.67 -9.41
CA THR A 364 -3.48 -17.31 -8.02
C THR A 364 -3.26 -18.51 -7.10
N THR A 365 -3.70 -19.69 -7.53
CA THR A 365 -3.52 -20.95 -6.79
C THR A 365 -2.04 -21.34 -6.71
N ALA A 366 -1.28 -21.21 -7.80
CA ALA A 366 0.17 -21.44 -7.80
C ALA A 366 0.92 -20.46 -6.89
N GLY A 367 0.52 -19.17 -6.92
CA GLY A 367 1.05 -18.15 -6.02
C GLY A 367 0.80 -18.50 -4.54
N LEU A 368 -0.45 -18.83 -4.18
CA LEU A 368 -0.83 -19.25 -2.84
C LEU A 368 0.02 -20.43 -2.35
N GLY A 369 0.17 -21.47 -3.17
CA GLY A 369 0.95 -22.64 -2.80
C GLY A 369 2.44 -22.38 -2.63
N ALA A 370 3.01 -21.42 -3.35
CA ALA A 370 4.39 -20.98 -3.12
C ALA A 370 4.53 -20.25 -1.77
N VAL A 371 3.53 -19.47 -1.34
CA VAL A 371 3.52 -18.89 0.01
C VAL A 371 3.48 -19.99 1.07
N VAL A 372 2.64 -21.01 0.89
CA VAL A 372 2.55 -22.15 1.82
C VAL A 372 3.87 -22.94 1.88
N LEU A 373 4.47 -23.27 0.74
CA LEU A 373 5.72 -24.02 0.67
C LEU A 373 6.91 -23.26 1.27
N SER A 374 6.94 -21.94 1.09
CA SER A 374 7.96 -21.06 1.67
C SER A 374 7.70 -20.71 3.15
N ARG A 375 6.56 -21.14 3.72
CA ARG A 375 6.05 -20.74 5.04
C ARG A 375 5.97 -19.22 5.19
N GLY A 376 5.44 -18.54 4.18
CA GLY A 376 5.40 -17.08 4.14
C GLY A 376 6.78 -16.45 3.98
N GLY A 377 7.65 -17.08 3.17
CA GLY A 377 9.00 -16.58 2.88
C GLY A 377 10.04 -16.75 3.99
N THR A 378 9.74 -17.44 5.10
CA THR A 378 10.72 -17.66 6.18
C THR A 378 11.70 -18.79 5.86
N ARG A 379 11.35 -19.70 4.95
CA ARG A 379 12.19 -20.85 4.61
C ARG A 379 13.10 -20.54 3.42
N THR A 380 14.36 -20.21 3.69
CA THR A 380 15.37 -19.86 2.68
C THR A 380 15.89 -21.06 1.86
N THR A 381 15.48 -22.30 2.17
CA THR A 381 15.95 -23.52 1.49
C THR A 381 15.74 -23.49 -0.03
N PHE A 382 14.74 -22.72 -0.51
CA PHE A 382 14.47 -22.53 -1.94
C PHE A 382 15.00 -21.23 -2.52
N GLY A 383 15.54 -20.31 -1.70
CA GLY A 383 16.21 -19.09 -2.17
C GLY A 383 17.60 -19.43 -2.67
N GLY A 384 17.78 -19.48 -4.00
CA GLY A 384 19.03 -19.93 -4.58
C GLY A 384 20.07 -18.80 -4.55
N LYS A 385 21.21 -19.03 -3.90
CA LYS A 385 22.54 -18.43 -4.19
C LYS A 385 22.65 -16.90 -4.39
N SER A 386 21.65 -16.08 -4.09
CA SER A 386 21.80 -14.60 -4.10
C SER A 386 22.71 -14.12 -2.98
N ALA A 387 22.83 -14.87 -1.88
CA ALA A 387 23.89 -14.69 -0.89
C ALA A 387 25.31 -14.87 -1.50
N GLY A 388 25.42 -15.61 -2.61
CA GLY A 388 26.67 -15.82 -3.34
C GLY A 388 27.20 -14.58 -4.06
N LEU A 389 26.30 -13.67 -4.49
CA LEU A 389 26.69 -12.42 -5.17
C LEU A 389 27.20 -11.38 -4.17
N LEU A 390 26.62 -11.32 -2.96
CA LEU A 390 27.20 -10.54 -1.87
C LEU A 390 28.57 -11.08 -1.47
N SER A 391 28.77 -12.40 -1.40
CA SER A 391 30.11 -12.96 -1.12
C SER A 391 31.12 -12.76 -2.25
N ALA A 392 30.68 -12.60 -3.51
CA ALA A 392 31.56 -12.33 -4.64
C ALA A 392 32.04 -10.87 -4.66
N GLU A 393 31.19 -9.92 -4.27
CA GLU A 393 31.58 -8.52 -4.07
C GLU A 393 32.56 -8.37 -2.90
N PHE A 394 32.41 -9.14 -1.81
CA PHE A 394 33.39 -9.16 -0.71
C PHE A 394 34.56 -10.15 -0.92
N SER A 395 34.62 -10.84 -2.07
CA SER A 395 35.69 -11.81 -2.35
C SER A 395 37.04 -11.16 -2.67
N TRP A 396 37.08 -9.86 -2.99
CA TRP A 396 38.34 -9.12 -3.09
C TRP A 396 38.94 -8.78 -1.72
N THR A 397 38.15 -8.81 -0.64
CA THR A 397 38.60 -8.48 0.73
C THR A 397 39.08 -9.69 1.53
N ALA A 398 38.77 -10.92 1.09
CA ALA A 398 39.32 -12.11 1.73
C ALA A 398 40.74 -12.38 1.20
N PRO A 399 41.79 -12.44 2.05
CA PRO A 399 43.09 -12.94 1.62
C PRO A 399 42.90 -14.31 1.00
N ARG A 400 43.39 -14.50 -0.24
CA ARG A 400 43.42 -15.83 -0.84
C ARG A 400 44.28 -16.72 0.06
N THR A 401 43.66 -17.53 0.91
CA THR A 401 44.33 -18.68 1.49
C THR A 401 44.62 -19.61 0.32
N THR A 402 45.81 -19.48 -0.26
CA THR A 402 46.37 -20.44 -1.18
C THR A 402 46.37 -21.78 -0.45
N VAL A 403 45.36 -22.61 -0.70
CA VAL A 403 45.39 -24.01 -0.32
C VAL A 403 46.54 -24.60 -1.12
N SER A 404 47.67 -24.77 -0.44
CA SER A 404 48.87 -25.40 -0.97
C SER A 404 48.51 -26.83 -1.35
N THR A 405 48.43 -27.10 -2.66
CA THR A 405 48.26 -28.44 -3.25
C THR A 405 49.52 -29.31 -3.11
N ALA A 406 50.44 -28.98 -2.18
CA ALA A 406 51.70 -29.70 -2.02
C ALA A 406 51.57 -31.05 -1.29
N GLU A 407 50.42 -31.36 -0.70
CA GLU A 407 50.27 -32.52 0.21
C GLU A 407 49.40 -33.65 -0.35
N THR A 408 49.43 -33.89 -1.67
CA THR A 408 48.82 -35.09 -2.27
C THR A 408 49.81 -35.90 -3.11
N ARG A 409 51.12 -35.72 -2.86
CA ARG A 409 52.21 -36.48 -3.51
C ARG A 409 53.08 -37.23 -2.49
N ARG A 410 52.46 -37.82 -1.46
CA ARG A 410 53.12 -38.72 -0.50
C ARG A 410 52.23 -39.87 -0.04
N VAL A 411 51.52 -40.53 -0.95
CA VAL A 411 51.14 -41.93 -0.74
C VAL A 411 51.07 -42.58 -2.12
N GLN A 412 52.24 -43.00 -2.62
CA GLN A 412 52.39 -44.03 -3.63
C GLN A 412 53.43 -45.02 -3.12
#